data_AF-A0A6M3LPU1-F1
#
_entry.id   AF-A0A6M3LPU1-F1
#
_cell.length_a   1.000
_cell.length_b   1.000
_cell.length_c   1.000
_cell.angle_alpha   90.00
_cell.angle_beta   90.00
_cell.angle_gamma   90.00
#
_symmetry.space_group_name_H-M   'P 1'
#
loop_
_entity.id
_entity.type
_entity.pdbx_description
1 polymer ?
#
loop_
_entity_poly.entity_id
_entity_poly.type
_entity_poly.pdbx_seq_one_letter_code
_entity_poly.pdbx_strand_id
1 'polypeptide(L)'
;MSYGFDFEQDGYHFVSEEKEEGNSEITISKGERVVRRFLFPAYKIWNIPAHADDIIRGLEDQNDSGLLVAGSDGLGGNYYGG
;
A
#
# COMPACT_ATOMS: atom_id res chain seq x y z
N MET A 1 16.90 -11.94 -4.58
CA MET A 1 16.29 -10.66 -4.97
C MET A 1 15.19 -10.40 -3.97
N SER A 2 15.37 -9.40 -3.10
CA SER A 2 14.26 -8.90 -2.27
C SER A 2 13.35 -8.13 -3.23
N TYR A 3 12.10 -8.58 -3.36
CA TYR A 3 11.11 -7.89 -4.19
C TYR A 3 10.44 -6.82 -3.32
N GLY A 4 10.68 -5.56 -3.64
CA GLY A 4 10.09 -4.44 -2.92
C GLY A 4 10.23 -3.13 -3.66
N PHE A 5 9.48 -2.12 -3.21
CA PHE A 5 9.57 -0.74 -3.65
C PHE A 5 9.94 0.18 -2.48
N ASP A 6 10.58 1.28 -2.84
CA ASP A 6 10.88 2.41 -1.97
C ASP A 6 10.82 3.65 -2.87
N PHE A 7 9.78 4.48 -2.71
CA PHE A 7 9.58 5.67 -3.55
C PHE A 7 8.78 6.77 -2.84
N GLU A 8 8.93 7.99 -3.33
CA GLU A 8 8.16 9.15 -2.88
C GLU A 8 7.22 9.67 -3.98
N GLN A 9 6.02 10.10 -3.59
CA GLN A 9 5.05 10.75 -4.47
C GLN A 9 4.17 11.73 -3.68
N ASP A 10 4.06 12.97 -4.14
CA ASP A 10 3.29 14.06 -3.51
C ASP A 10 3.55 14.26 -2.00
N GLY A 11 4.80 14.06 -1.59
CA GLY A 11 5.25 14.17 -0.19
C GLY A 11 4.90 12.95 0.68
N TYR A 12 4.34 11.90 0.09
CA TYR A 12 4.19 10.59 0.71
C TYR A 12 5.36 9.68 0.35
N HIS A 13 5.85 8.92 1.32
CA HIS A 13 6.90 7.92 1.15
C HIS A 13 6.30 6.53 1.33
N PHE A 14 6.52 5.67 0.34
CA PHE A 14 5.99 4.32 0.26
C PHE A 14 7.15 3.34 0.33
N VAL A 15 7.11 2.45 1.32
CA VAL A 15 8.12 1.40 1.51
C VAL A 15 7.43 0.07 1.64
N SER A 16 8.00 -0.95 1.01
CA SER A 16 7.63 -2.33 1.27
C SER A 16 8.80 -3.12 1.86
N GLU A 17 8.49 -3.93 2.87
CA GLU A 17 9.42 -4.88 3.45
C GLU A 17 8.81 -6.29 3.35
N GLU A 18 9.51 -7.22 2.68
CA GLU A 18 9.09 -8.62 2.62
C GLU A 18 9.05 -9.21 4.04
N LYS A 19 7.94 -9.88 4.38
CA LYS A 19 7.77 -10.61 5.63
C LYS A 19 7.65 -12.10 5.33
N GLU A 20 7.76 -12.91 6.37
CA GLU A 20 7.48 -14.33 6.26
C GLU A 20 6.02 -14.57 5.82
N GLU A 21 5.73 -15.80 5.35
CA GLU A 21 4.36 -16.22 4.97
C GLU A 21 3.80 -15.61 3.67
N GLY A 22 4.64 -15.04 2.80
CA GLY A 22 4.23 -14.57 1.48
C GLY A 22 3.51 -13.22 1.48
N ASN A 23 3.68 -12.45 2.56
CA ASN A 23 3.19 -11.09 2.70
C ASN A 23 4.36 -10.10 2.71
N SER A 24 4.06 -8.85 2.39
CA SER A 24 4.95 -7.72 2.57
C SER A 24 4.26 -6.68 3.44
N GLU A 25 5.00 -6.12 4.39
CA GLU A 25 4.54 -4.98 5.16
C GLU A 25 4.73 -3.71 4.34
N ILE A 26 3.65 -2.98 4.14
CA ILE A 26 3.65 -1.69 3.45
C ILE A 26 3.58 -0.60 4.51
N THR A 27 4.53 0.34 4.45
CA THR A 27 4.52 1.56 5.27
C THR A 27 4.35 2.76 4.35
N ILE A 28 3.38 3.61 4.69
CA ILE A 28 3.15 4.90 4.03
C ILE A 28 3.35 6.00 5.07
N SER A 29 4.25 6.93 4.81
CA SER A 29 4.53 8.10 5.65
C SER A 29 4.33 9.40 4.89
N LYS A 30 4.08 10.50 5.61
CA LYS A 30 4.10 11.88 5.09
C LYS A 30 5.03 12.69 5.99
N GLY A 31 6.22 13.01 5.48
CA GLY A 31 7.33 13.46 6.33
C GLY A 31 7.70 12.40 7.38
N GLU A 32 7.84 12.80 8.65
CA GLU A 32 8.22 11.88 9.74
C GLU A 32 7.05 11.04 10.29
N ARG A 33 5.81 11.29 9.85
CA ARG A 33 4.62 10.62 10.37
C ARG A 33 4.22 9.45 9.49
N VAL A 34 4.17 8.25 10.06
CA VAL A 34 3.48 7.09 9.45
C VAL A 34 1.97 7.34 9.44
N VAL A 35 1.37 7.34 8.24
CA VAL A 35 -0.06 7.54 8.04
C VAL A 35 -0.82 6.23 7.89
N ARG A 36 -0.16 5.20 7.35
CA ARG A 36 -0.67 3.83 7.24
C ARG A 36 0.45 2.81 7.33
N ARG A 37 0.10 1.65 7.88
CA ARG A 37 0.91 0.44 7.87
C ARG A 37 -0.02 -0.77 7.80
N PHE A 38 0.25 -1.70 6.90
CA PHE A 38 -0.57 -2.91 6.71
C PHE A 38 0.21 -4.03 6.03
N LEU A 39 -0.23 -5.27 6.21
CA LEU A 39 0.27 -6.40 5.43
C LEU A 39 -0.46 -6.46 4.09
N PHE A 40 0.30 -6.72 3.03
CA PHE A 40 -0.21 -6.87 1.67
C PHE A 40 0.40 -8.12 1.03
N PRO A 41 -0.33 -8.86 0.17
CA PRO A 41 0.24 -10.04 -0.45
C PRO A 41 1.46 -9.71 -1.31
N ALA A 42 2.61 -10.34 -1.04
CA ALA A 42 3.87 -10.01 -1.70
C ALA A 42 3.81 -10.20 -3.23
N TYR A 43 3.02 -11.18 -3.69
CA TYR A 43 2.83 -11.45 -5.12
C TYR A 43 2.04 -10.36 -5.87
N LYS A 44 1.37 -9.44 -5.15
CA LYS A 44 0.61 -8.30 -5.71
C LYS A 44 1.26 -6.95 -5.40
N ILE A 45 2.44 -6.94 -4.79
CA ILE A 45 3.05 -5.73 -4.21
C ILE A 45 3.14 -4.55 -5.19
N TRP A 46 3.32 -4.81 -6.48
CA TRP A 46 3.39 -3.80 -7.54
C TRP A 46 2.05 -3.08 -7.82
N ASN A 47 0.93 -3.53 -7.27
CA ASN A 47 -0.33 -2.79 -7.30
C ASN A 47 -0.24 -1.49 -6.49
N ILE A 48 0.55 -1.47 -5.41
CA ILE A 48 0.70 -0.27 -4.58
C ILE A 48 1.30 0.90 -5.38
N PRO A 49 2.47 0.79 -6.05
CA PRO A 49 2.98 1.87 -6.88
C PRO A 49 2.09 2.17 -8.08
N ALA A 50 1.41 1.17 -8.67
CA ALA A 50 0.50 1.40 -9.79
C ALA A 50 -0.73 2.24 -9.43
N HIS A 51 -1.16 2.19 -8.16
CA HIS A 51 -2.33 2.92 -7.64
C HIS A 51 -1.94 3.98 -6.60
N ALA A 52 -0.70 4.46 -6.62
CA ALA A 52 -0.20 5.43 -5.63
C ALA A 52 -1.08 6.71 -5.60
N ASP A 53 -1.50 7.21 -6.76
CA ASP A 53 -2.39 8.38 -6.88
C ASP A 53 -3.74 8.14 -6.17
N ASP A 54 -4.36 6.97 -6.40
CA ASP A 54 -5.62 6.60 -5.78
C ASP A 54 -5.47 6.50 -4.25
N ILE A 55 -4.37 5.90 -3.80
CA ILE A 55 -4.05 5.74 -2.37
C ILE A 55 -3.85 7.10 -1.70
N ILE A 56 -3.06 7.99 -2.30
CA ILE A 56 -2.82 9.35 -1.79
C ILE A 56 -4.13 10.09 -1.65
N ARG A 57 -4.95 10.09 -2.71
CA ARG A 57 -6.26 10.73 -2.69
C ARG A 57 -7.17 10.19 -1.58
N GLY A 58 -7.23 8.87 -1.41
CA GLY A 58 -7.99 8.26 -0.32
C GLY A 58 -7.52 8.74 1.05
N LEU A 59 -6.21 8.78 1.27
CA LEU A 59 -5.61 9.25 2.53
C LEU A 59 -5.94 10.73 2.81
N GLU A 60 -5.93 11.59 1.80
CA GLU A 60 -6.31 13.00 1.93
C GLU A 60 -7.80 13.18 2.23
N ASP A 61 -8.65 12.36 1.60
CA ASP A 61 -10.09 12.28 1.85
C ASP A 61 -10.44 11.48 3.13
N GLN A 62 -9.43 11.11 3.92
CA GLN A 62 -9.54 10.36 5.19
C GLN A 62 -10.32 9.04 5.06
N ASN A 63 -10.13 8.34 3.95
CA ASN A 63 -10.74 7.03 3.70
C ASN A 63 -9.74 6.06 3.04
N ASP A 64 -10.12 4.78 2.96
CA ASP A 64 -9.23 3.74 2.44
C ASP A 64 -9.54 3.37 0.98
N SER A 65 -10.30 4.17 0.24
CA SER A 65 -10.77 3.83 -1.11
C SER A 65 -9.64 3.47 -2.08
N GLY A 66 -8.54 4.21 -2.08
CA GLY A 66 -7.38 3.89 -2.91
C GLY A 66 -6.66 2.61 -2.51
N LEU A 67 -6.64 2.28 -1.21
CA LEU A 67 -6.11 1.00 -0.73
C LEU A 67 -7.01 -0.16 -1.18
N LEU A 68 -8.34 0.04 -1.18
CA LEU A 68 -9.30 -0.94 -1.70
C LEU A 68 -9.10 -1.17 -3.20
N VAL A 69 -8.82 -0.12 -3.98
CA VAL A 69 -8.50 -0.23 -5.41
C VAL A 69 -7.20 -0.99 -5.62
N ALA A 70 -6.13 -0.63 -4.90
CA ALA A 70 -4.85 -1.32 -5.00
C ALA A 70 -4.92 -2.80 -4.59
N GLY A 71 -5.76 -3.11 -3.60
CA GLY A 71 -6.04 -4.47 -3.16
C GLY A 71 -7.04 -5.25 -4.01
N SER A 72 -7.67 -4.61 -5.01
CA SER A 72 -8.66 -5.26 -5.85
C SER A 72 -8.02 -6.15 -6.91
N ASP A 73 -8.60 -7.32 -7.13
CA ASP A 73 -8.21 -8.25 -8.21
C ASP A 73 -8.83 -7.87 -9.56
N GLY A 74 -9.36 -6.65 -9.68
CA GLY A 74 -10.25 -6.23 -10.77
C GLY A 74 -11.67 -6.77 -10.64
N LEU A 75 -11.96 -7.56 -9.60
CA LEU A 75 -13.30 -8.02 -9.19
C LEU A 75 -13.35 -7.97 -7.66
N GLY A 76 -14.25 -7.19 -7.09
CA GLY A 76 -14.27 -6.82 -5.66
C GLY A 76 -14.01 -7.97 -4.69
N GLY A 77 -13.02 -7.79 -3.82
CA GLY A 77 -12.65 -8.76 -2.80
C GLY A 77 -11.86 -8.07 -1.68
N ASN A 78 -12.56 -7.43 -0.75
CA ASN A 78 -11.98 -6.87 0.45
C ASN A 78 -11.53 -8.00 1.40
N TYR A 79 -10.24 -8.10 1.68
CA TYR A 79 -9.73 -8.77 2.87
C TYR A 79 -8.99 -7.76 3.74
N TYR A 80 -9.72 -7.12 4.65
CA TYR A 80 -9.13 -6.52 5.86
C TYR A 80 -9.49 -7.45 7.01
N GLY A 81 -8.53 -8.30 7.42
CA GLY A 81 -8.60 -9.01 8.69
C GLY A 81 -8.50 -7.98 9.82
N GLY A 82 -9.48 -8.00 10.71
CA GLY A 82 -9.57 -7.09 11.87
C GLY A 82 -8.69 -7.47 13.05
#